data_AF-A0A817WLM7-F1
#
_entry.id   AF-A0A817WLM7-F1
#
_cell.length_a   1.000
_cell.length_b   1.000
_cell.length_c   1.000
_cell.angle_alpha   90.00
_cell.angle_beta   90.00
_cell.angle_gamma   90.00
#
_symmetry.space_group_name_H-M   'P 1'
#
loop_
_entity.id
_entity.type
_entity.pdbx_description
1 polymer ?
#
loop_
_entity_poly.entity_id
_entity_poly.type
_entity_poly.pdbx_seq_one_letter_code
_entity_poly.pdbx_strand_id
1 'polypeptide(L)'
;MARSPISTSLWNSKVIWFWQSNSNRFDENEDNEWKFYSDFENKFIENSYQNQENEVELNNYKIDFKRNIQFDKQDRYKQRPVKRQIIDISNYVRQERFCFPEEPLKSFANHEEGANLYTSWFITHYEIADTGYKNLYPIAELVAQGILIEGKLLNEEFDAQQMADELKCCKGDEEIKRCAVRLYSAESFLYKLLNQTLRNEDMSKIETLGPLCHLLNANMYCDVSDKEQIVYRGANLTDGILEEYKNAIDTAIQWLSFTSTSKVRQVSENCGNTLFIIRLHEKSLQSQFDLSSVSYYPEEQEVLLPISYNFHVDKIEHDSTSGKYLIYMTGNRETY
;
A
#
# COMPACT_ATOMS: atom_id res chain seq x y z
N MET A 1 13.71 46.18 -11.57
CA MET A 1 13.82 44.80 -12.09
C MET A 1 12.98 43.91 -11.21
N ALA A 2 11.80 43.50 -11.70
CA ALA A 2 10.95 42.55 -11.01
C ALA A 2 11.64 41.17 -11.07
N ARG A 3 11.88 40.56 -9.90
CA ARG A 3 12.34 39.17 -9.83
C ARG A 3 11.17 38.29 -10.26
N SER A 4 11.34 37.55 -11.36
CA SER A 4 10.39 36.49 -11.72
C SER A 4 10.22 35.53 -10.55
N PRO A 5 8.99 35.09 -10.25
CA PRO A 5 8.78 34.06 -9.24
C PRO A 5 9.44 32.78 -9.72
N ILE A 6 10.35 32.26 -8.91
CA ILE A 6 10.93 30.93 -9.08
C ILE A 6 9.76 29.95 -9.05
N SER A 7 9.56 29.23 -10.14
CA SER A 7 8.54 28.20 -10.27
C SER A 7 8.69 27.19 -9.13
N THR A 8 7.69 27.12 -8.26
CA THR A 8 7.57 26.11 -7.20
C THR A 8 7.35 24.70 -7.75
N SER A 9 7.25 24.51 -9.07
CA SER A 9 6.90 23.25 -9.73
C SER A 9 7.99 22.18 -9.75
N LEU A 10 9.21 22.45 -9.27
CA LEU A 10 10.32 21.47 -9.28
C LEU A 10 10.36 20.58 -8.03
N TRP A 11 9.57 20.87 -7.00
CA TRP A 11 9.63 20.16 -5.72
C TRP A 11 8.83 18.85 -5.71
N ASN A 12 7.95 18.66 -6.70
CA ASN A 12 7.04 17.51 -6.77
C ASN A 12 7.32 16.60 -7.98
N SER A 13 8.54 16.63 -8.52
CA SER A 13 8.93 15.77 -9.63
C SER A 13 9.78 14.59 -9.17
N LYS A 14 9.42 13.36 -9.58
CA LYS A 14 10.17 12.13 -9.30
C LYS A 14 10.67 11.53 -10.61
N VAL A 15 11.91 11.04 -10.61
CA VAL A 15 12.43 10.24 -11.72
C VAL A 15 11.88 8.83 -11.58
N ILE A 16 11.26 8.33 -12.64
CA ILE A 16 10.74 6.97 -12.71
C ILE A 16 11.22 6.30 -13.98
N TRP A 17 11.64 5.05 -13.81
CA TRP A 17 11.97 4.11 -14.85
C TRP A 17 10.76 3.23 -15.15
N PHE A 18 10.55 2.98 -16.43
CA PHE A 18 9.46 2.17 -16.94
C PHE A 18 9.99 1.07 -17.84
N TRP A 19 9.25 -0.03 -17.91
CA TRP A 19 9.42 -1.10 -18.88
C TRP A 19 8.12 -1.33 -19.65
N GLN A 20 8.23 -1.71 -20.91
CA GLN A 20 7.08 -1.99 -21.76
C GLN A 20 6.55 -3.40 -21.47
N SER A 21 5.27 -3.49 -21.12
CA SER A 21 4.66 -4.69 -20.54
C SER A 21 3.82 -5.55 -21.46
N ASN A 22 3.56 -5.10 -22.70
CA ASN A 22 2.82 -5.84 -23.72
C ASN A 22 3.37 -7.26 -23.94
N SER A 23 2.44 -8.19 -24.19
CA SER A 23 2.76 -9.57 -24.55
C SER A 23 3.40 -9.67 -25.93
N ASN A 24 2.91 -8.89 -26.90
CA ASN A 24 3.44 -8.82 -28.25
C ASN A 24 4.08 -7.44 -28.54
N ARG A 25 5.38 -7.33 -28.23
CA ARG A 25 6.19 -6.11 -28.39
C ARG A 25 6.33 -5.58 -29.84
N PHE A 26 5.85 -6.31 -30.83
CA PHE A 26 5.93 -5.96 -32.25
C PHE A 26 4.55 -5.82 -32.90
N ASP A 27 3.47 -5.89 -32.12
CA ASP A 27 2.15 -5.57 -32.65
C ASP A 27 1.99 -4.05 -32.69
N GLU A 28 2.09 -3.47 -33.89
CA GLU A 28 1.86 -2.04 -34.10
C GLU A 28 0.41 -1.63 -33.83
N ASN A 29 -0.51 -2.59 -33.65
CA ASN A 29 -1.92 -2.35 -33.33
C ASN A 29 -2.22 -2.38 -31.83
N GLU A 30 -1.27 -2.80 -30.98
CA GLU A 30 -1.44 -2.73 -29.52
C GLU A 30 -0.85 -1.42 -28.97
N ASP A 31 -1.63 -0.72 -28.14
CA ASP A 31 -1.11 0.43 -27.40
C ASP A 31 0.01 0.01 -26.45
N ASN A 32 1.10 0.78 -26.42
CA ASN A 32 2.23 0.48 -25.54
C ASN A 32 1.85 0.65 -24.06
N GLU A 33 1.70 -0.45 -23.34
CA GLU A 33 1.48 -0.47 -21.90
C GLU A 33 2.81 -0.36 -21.17
N TRP A 34 3.04 0.75 -20.47
CA TRP A 34 4.25 0.96 -19.67
C TRP A 34 3.96 0.73 -18.20
N LYS A 35 4.75 -0.12 -17.56
CA LYS A 35 4.76 -0.30 -16.11
C LYS A 35 6.03 0.30 -15.54
N PHE A 36 5.93 0.92 -14.38
CA PHE A 36 7.11 1.38 -13.66
C PHE A 36 7.71 0.22 -12.86
N TYR A 37 9.00 0.31 -12.59
CA TYR A 37 9.66 -0.61 -11.66
C TYR A 37 9.18 -0.37 -10.22
N SER A 38 9.50 -1.26 -9.28
CA SER A 38 9.20 -1.01 -7.87
C SER A 38 9.91 0.28 -7.37
N ASP A 39 9.52 0.79 -6.21
CA ASP A 39 10.23 1.94 -5.61
C ASP A 39 11.71 1.65 -5.32
N PHE A 40 12.02 0.40 -4.95
CA PHE A 40 13.39 -0.02 -4.63
C PHE A 40 14.21 -0.23 -5.90
N GLU A 41 13.66 -0.91 -6.89
CA GLU A 41 14.27 -1.06 -8.21
C GLU A 41 14.51 0.30 -8.86
N ASN A 42 13.51 1.20 -8.87
CA ASN A 42 13.67 2.54 -9.42
C ASN A 42 14.85 3.30 -8.80
N LYS A 43 14.95 3.29 -7.47
CA LYS A 43 16.04 3.94 -6.74
C LYS A 43 17.39 3.34 -7.14
N PHE A 44 17.48 2.01 -7.25
CA PHE A 44 18.70 1.33 -7.62
C PHE A 44 19.11 1.58 -9.08
N ILE A 45 18.17 1.45 -10.02
CA ILE A 45 18.36 1.74 -11.44
C ILE A 45 18.83 3.18 -11.62
N GLU A 46 18.17 4.14 -10.98
CA GLU A 46 18.54 5.55 -11.08
C GLU A 46 19.93 5.81 -10.51
N ASN A 47 20.29 5.20 -9.37
CA ASN A 47 21.63 5.34 -8.79
C ASN A 47 22.71 4.78 -9.74
N SER A 48 22.52 3.58 -10.28
CA SER A 48 23.44 2.98 -11.25
C SER A 48 23.60 3.85 -12.51
N TYR A 49 22.49 4.40 -13.01
CA TYR A 49 22.51 5.30 -14.16
C TYR A 49 23.28 6.60 -13.87
N GLN A 50 23.05 7.24 -12.72
CA GLN A 50 23.78 8.45 -12.30
C GLN A 50 25.28 8.18 -12.10
N ASN A 51 25.64 6.96 -11.69
CA ASN A 51 27.03 6.51 -11.58
C ASN A 51 27.69 6.15 -12.92
N GLN A 52 27.00 6.35 -14.05
CA GLN A 52 27.49 6.05 -15.40
C GLN A 52 27.82 4.57 -15.60
N GLU A 53 27.15 3.68 -14.87
CA GLU A 53 27.22 2.25 -15.14
C GLU A 53 26.62 1.97 -16.53
N ASN A 54 27.13 0.95 -17.23
CA ASN A 54 26.60 0.60 -18.55
C ASN A 54 25.31 -0.22 -18.45
N GLU A 55 25.13 -0.90 -17.32
CA GLU A 55 24.10 -1.88 -17.10
C GLU A 55 23.82 -2.03 -15.61
N VAL A 56 22.61 -2.45 -15.25
CA VAL A 56 22.23 -2.76 -13.87
C VAL A 56 21.54 -4.12 -13.83
N GLU A 57 21.86 -4.92 -12.82
CA GLU A 57 21.34 -6.27 -12.63
C GLU A 57 20.32 -6.31 -11.49
N LEU A 58 19.12 -6.82 -11.77
CA LEU A 58 18.01 -6.98 -10.82
C LEU A 58 17.71 -8.48 -10.65
N ASN A 59 16.53 -8.90 -10.19
CA ASN A 59 16.22 -10.33 -9.94
C ASN A 59 16.46 -11.22 -11.16
N ASN A 60 15.53 -11.19 -12.13
CA ASN A 60 15.55 -12.07 -13.30
C ASN A 60 15.96 -11.38 -14.58
N TYR A 61 16.32 -10.10 -14.50
CA TYR A 61 16.61 -9.31 -15.67
C TYR A 61 17.76 -8.34 -15.42
N LYS A 62 18.24 -7.80 -16.54
CA LYS A 62 19.33 -6.84 -16.59
C LYS A 62 18.95 -5.72 -17.55
N ILE A 63 19.25 -4.49 -17.17
CA ILE A 63 18.97 -3.31 -17.98
C ILE A 63 20.27 -2.83 -18.62
N ASP A 64 20.30 -2.69 -19.94
CA ASP A 64 21.36 -2.03 -20.70
C ASP A 64 20.96 -0.57 -20.94
N PHE A 65 21.65 0.36 -20.29
CA PHE A 65 21.35 1.78 -20.36
C PHE A 65 21.71 2.41 -21.71
N LYS A 66 22.65 1.83 -22.47
CA LYS A 66 23.01 2.34 -23.79
C LYS A 66 21.93 2.04 -24.81
N ARG A 67 21.30 0.88 -24.68
CA ARG A 67 20.25 0.42 -25.59
C ARG A 67 18.84 0.78 -25.10
N ASN A 68 18.70 1.15 -23.83
CA ASN A 68 17.41 1.32 -23.17
C ASN A 68 16.54 0.07 -23.31
N ILE A 69 17.13 -1.08 -22.99
CA ILE A 69 16.47 -2.39 -23.07
C ILE A 69 16.75 -3.18 -21.79
N GLN A 70 15.71 -3.79 -21.22
CA GLN A 70 15.87 -4.88 -20.27
C GLN A 70 15.85 -6.23 -21.00
N PHE A 71 16.63 -7.19 -20.52
CA PHE A 71 16.58 -8.57 -21.01
C PHE A 71 16.56 -9.56 -19.86
N ASP A 72 15.85 -10.66 -20.06
CA ASP A 72 15.79 -11.78 -19.13
C ASP A 72 17.18 -12.46 -19.04
N LYS A 73 17.60 -12.82 -17.83
CA LYS A 73 18.90 -13.43 -17.56
C LYS A 73 19.02 -14.86 -18.13
N GLN A 74 17.90 -15.59 -18.17
CA GLN A 74 17.84 -16.96 -18.66
C GLN A 74 17.60 -16.99 -20.17
N ASP A 75 16.88 -16.01 -20.72
CA ASP A 75 16.57 -15.90 -22.14
C ASP A 75 16.81 -14.49 -22.69
N ARG A 76 18.01 -14.29 -23.26
CA ARG A 76 18.39 -13.00 -23.86
C ARG A 76 17.50 -12.55 -25.03
N TYR A 77 16.66 -13.41 -25.59
CA TYR A 77 15.71 -13.00 -26.65
C TYR A 77 14.43 -12.37 -26.07
N LYS A 78 14.14 -12.61 -24.79
CA LYS A 78 13.10 -11.89 -24.04
C LYS A 78 13.65 -10.55 -23.61
N GLN A 79 13.37 -9.56 -24.44
CA GLN A 79 13.82 -8.18 -24.27
C GLN A 79 12.62 -7.24 -24.26
N ARG A 80 12.68 -6.21 -23.42
CA ARG A 80 11.64 -5.18 -23.34
C ARG A 80 12.31 -3.81 -23.35
N PRO A 81 11.81 -2.84 -24.13
CA PRO A 81 12.25 -1.46 -24.02
C PRO A 81 12.05 -0.92 -22.61
N VAL A 82 12.97 -0.05 -22.20
CA VAL A 82 12.87 0.72 -20.95
C VAL A 82 12.95 2.20 -21.26
N LYS A 83 12.40 3.03 -20.37
CA LYS A 83 12.53 4.48 -20.48
C LYS A 83 12.64 5.13 -19.11
N ARG A 84 13.36 6.24 -19.06
CA ARG A 84 13.46 7.13 -17.90
C ARG A 84 12.60 8.36 -18.14
N GLN A 85 11.73 8.71 -17.20
CA GLN A 85 10.90 9.91 -17.28
C GLN A 85 10.90 10.66 -15.94
N ILE A 86 10.71 11.97 -16.01
CA ILE A 86 10.45 12.80 -14.84
C ILE A 86 8.93 12.99 -14.81
N ILE A 87 8.29 12.50 -13.75
CA ILE A 87 6.84 12.64 -13.57
C ILE A 87 6.55 13.59 -12.43
N ASP A 88 5.46 14.33 -12.56
CA ASP A 88 4.88 15.10 -11.46
C ASP A 88 4.05 14.15 -10.58
N ILE A 89 4.56 13.86 -9.39
CA ILE A 89 3.91 12.91 -8.47
C ILE A 89 2.62 13.47 -7.87
N SER A 90 2.38 14.79 -7.94
CA SER A 90 1.12 15.36 -7.48
C SER A 90 -0.08 14.95 -8.34
N ASN A 91 0.17 14.55 -9.59
CA ASN A 91 -0.84 14.03 -10.51
C ASN A 91 -0.87 12.50 -10.57
N TYR A 92 -0.01 11.84 -9.79
CA TYR A 92 0.12 10.38 -9.77
C TYR A 92 -0.58 9.82 -8.54
N VAL A 93 -1.57 8.95 -8.77
CA VAL A 93 -2.26 8.22 -7.71
C VAL A 93 -2.08 6.74 -7.95
N ARG A 94 -1.63 6.01 -6.92
CA ARG A 94 -1.44 4.57 -7.01
C ARG A 94 -2.76 3.85 -7.04
N GLN A 95 -3.18 3.47 -8.24
CA GLN A 95 -4.47 2.85 -8.46
C GLN A 95 -4.65 1.56 -7.68
N GLU A 96 -3.59 0.78 -7.49
CA GLU A 96 -3.68 -0.49 -6.76
C GLU A 96 -3.88 -0.31 -5.25
N ARG A 97 -3.69 0.91 -4.70
CA ARG A 97 -3.99 1.21 -3.30
C ARG A 97 -5.39 1.76 -3.08
N PHE A 98 -5.78 2.69 -3.94
CA PHE A 98 -7.01 3.45 -3.80
C PHE A 98 -8.10 3.05 -4.80
N CYS A 99 -7.84 2.13 -5.72
CA CYS A 99 -8.80 1.67 -6.72
C CYS A 99 -8.94 0.14 -6.80
N PHE A 100 -8.21 -0.64 -5.98
CA PHE A 100 -8.26 -2.11 -6.06
C PHE A 100 -9.71 -2.60 -5.88
N PRO A 101 -10.17 -3.60 -6.66
CA PRO A 101 -11.50 -4.16 -6.46
C PRO A 101 -11.63 -4.64 -5.02
N GLU A 102 -12.69 -4.21 -4.35
CA GLU A 102 -13.05 -4.86 -3.09
C GLU A 102 -13.42 -6.31 -3.44
N GLU A 103 -12.89 -7.26 -2.67
CA GLU A 103 -13.34 -8.64 -2.76
C GLU A 103 -14.74 -8.74 -2.16
N PRO A 104 -15.55 -9.74 -2.57
CA PRO A 104 -16.84 -10.00 -1.96
C PRO A 104 -16.67 -10.07 -0.44
N LEU A 105 -17.60 -9.45 0.28
CA LEU A 105 -17.53 -9.48 1.74
C LEU A 105 -17.79 -10.94 2.12
N LYS A 106 -16.76 -11.65 2.58
CA LYS A 106 -16.96 -12.91 3.30
C LYS A 106 -17.96 -12.55 4.40
N SER A 107 -19.15 -13.14 4.30
CA SER A 107 -20.40 -12.57 4.78
C SER A 107 -20.26 -11.73 6.06
N PHE A 108 -20.97 -10.60 6.14
CA PHE A 108 -21.09 -9.74 7.35
C PHE A 108 -21.51 -10.48 8.65
N ALA A 109 -21.70 -11.79 8.61
CA ALA A 109 -22.03 -12.65 9.74
C ALA A 109 -20.80 -12.92 10.62
N ASN A 110 -20.87 -12.42 11.86
CA ASN A 110 -20.21 -12.93 13.06
C ASN A 110 -18.87 -13.62 12.82
N HIS A 111 -17.85 -12.88 12.39
CA HIS A 111 -16.48 -13.33 12.62
C HIS A 111 -16.33 -13.47 14.15
N GLU A 112 -16.12 -14.71 14.63
CA GLU A 112 -15.74 -14.93 16.02
C GLU A 112 -14.53 -14.05 16.32
N GLU A 113 -14.59 -13.25 17.39
CA GLU A 113 -13.62 -12.21 17.81
C GLU A 113 -12.15 -12.68 17.96
N GLY A 114 -11.79 -13.90 17.58
CA GLY A 114 -10.62 -14.60 18.11
C GLY A 114 -9.36 -14.65 17.24
N ALA A 115 -9.42 -14.62 15.90
CA ALA A 115 -8.24 -15.00 15.11
C ALA A 115 -8.13 -14.30 13.76
N ASN A 116 -7.59 -13.08 13.76
CA ASN A 116 -6.93 -12.54 12.58
C ASN A 116 -5.42 -12.78 12.66
N LEU A 117 -4.71 -12.63 11.53
CA LEU A 117 -3.28 -12.88 11.40
C LEU A 117 -2.44 -12.22 12.52
N TYR A 118 -2.79 -10.99 12.90
CA TYR A 118 -2.14 -10.23 13.97
C TYR A 118 -2.42 -10.80 15.34
N THR A 119 -3.71 -10.98 15.70
CA THR A 119 -4.11 -11.44 17.03
C THR A 119 -3.55 -12.83 17.31
N SER A 120 -3.59 -13.72 16.32
CA SER A 120 -2.99 -15.04 16.44
C SER A 120 -1.48 -14.98 16.63
N TRP A 121 -0.77 -14.17 15.83
CA TRP A 121 0.68 -14.05 15.98
C TRP A 121 1.06 -13.45 17.35
N PHE A 122 0.35 -12.40 17.78
CA PHE A 122 0.55 -11.74 19.06
C PHE A 122 0.35 -12.70 20.24
N ILE A 123 -0.71 -13.52 20.23
CA ILE A 123 -0.98 -14.50 21.29
C ILE A 123 0.13 -15.55 21.34
N THR A 124 0.55 -16.09 20.20
CA THR A 124 1.61 -17.10 20.13
C THR A 124 2.99 -16.55 20.54
N HIS A 125 3.23 -15.26 20.28
CA HIS A 125 4.50 -14.59 20.53
C HIS A 125 4.42 -13.53 21.62
N TYR A 126 3.49 -13.69 22.57
CA TYR A 126 3.19 -12.69 23.60
C TYR A 126 4.44 -12.24 24.37
N GLU A 127 5.36 -13.16 24.69
CA GLU A 127 6.60 -12.82 25.41
C GLU A 127 7.51 -11.85 24.64
N ILE A 128 7.47 -11.88 23.31
CA ILE A 128 8.26 -10.99 22.43
C ILE A 128 7.47 -9.71 22.12
N ALA A 129 6.14 -9.83 21.98
CA ALA A 129 5.26 -8.74 21.60
C ALA A 129 4.88 -7.82 22.78
N ASP A 130 4.70 -8.37 23.99
CA ASP A 130 4.35 -7.65 25.22
C ASP A 130 5.58 -7.28 26.06
N THR A 131 6.65 -6.81 25.42
CA THR A 131 7.82 -6.26 26.13
C THR A 131 7.54 -4.86 26.71
N GLY A 132 6.27 -4.43 26.76
CA GLY A 132 5.87 -3.07 27.11
C GLY A 132 6.37 -2.04 26.11
N TYR A 133 6.49 -2.41 24.83
CA TYR A 133 7.11 -1.62 23.75
C TYR A 133 8.56 -1.22 24.02
N LYS A 134 9.25 -1.90 24.93
CA LYS A 134 10.67 -1.64 25.20
C LYS A 134 11.45 -2.58 24.31
N ASN A 135 12.03 -2.04 23.24
CA ASN A 135 12.87 -2.76 22.27
C ASN A 135 12.07 -3.53 21.19
N LEU A 136 11.84 -2.86 20.05
CA LEU A 136 11.23 -3.45 18.85
C LEU A 136 12.22 -4.19 17.94
N TYR A 137 13.53 -4.23 18.26
CA TYR A 137 14.53 -4.87 17.41
C TYR A 137 14.25 -6.37 17.13
N PRO A 138 13.84 -7.20 18.12
CA PRO A 138 13.50 -8.59 17.84
C PRO A 138 12.36 -8.73 16.83
N ILE A 139 11.35 -7.86 16.93
CA ILE A 139 10.21 -7.86 16.01
C ILE A 139 10.64 -7.38 14.62
N ALA A 140 11.48 -6.34 14.54
CA ALA A 140 12.05 -5.86 13.28
C ALA A 140 12.86 -6.95 12.56
N GLU A 141 13.62 -7.77 13.29
CA GLU A 141 14.36 -8.88 12.70
C GLU A 141 13.41 -9.96 12.16
N LEU A 142 12.34 -10.30 12.88
CA LEU A 142 11.31 -11.23 12.41
C LEU A 142 10.60 -10.70 11.15
N VAL A 143 10.26 -9.41 11.12
CA VAL A 143 9.69 -8.76 9.93
C VAL A 143 10.64 -8.84 8.75
N ALA A 144 11.92 -8.52 8.95
CA ALA A 144 12.91 -8.60 7.88
C ALA A 144 13.06 -10.03 7.33
N GLN A 145 13.06 -11.03 8.20
CA GLN A 145 13.10 -12.45 7.80
C GLN A 145 11.84 -12.87 7.03
N GLY A 146 10.67 -12.48 7.51
CA GLY A 146 9.40 -12.74 6.82
C GLY A 146 9.34 -12.13 5.43
N ILE A 147 9.76 -10.87 5.29
CA ILE A 147 9.87 -10.18 3.99
C ILE A 147 10.82 -10.92 3.04
N LEU A 148 11.99 -11.37 3.52
CA LEU A 148 12.94 -12.13 2.70
C LEU A 148 12.37 -13.48 2.21
N ILE A 149 11.65 -14.20 3.08
CA ILE A 149 11.00 -15.46 2.73
C ILE A 149 9.94 -15.24 1.66
N GLU A 150 9.03 -14.30 1.88
CA GLU A 150 7.93 -14.01 0.96
C GLU A 150 8.43 -13.43 -0.37
N GLY A 151 9.41 -12.55 -0.33
CA GLY A 151 10.07 -12.03 -1.52
C GLY A 151 10.66 -13.13 -2.38
N LYS A 152 11.35 -14.09 -1.78
CA LYS A 152 11.86 -15.27 -2.50
C LYS A 152 10.77 -16.13 -3.11
N LEU A 153 9.65 -16.33 -2.41
CA LEU A 153 8.53 -17.10 -2.94
C LEU A 153 7.85 -16.42 -4.13
N LEU A 154 7.85 -15.08 -4.15
CA LEU A 154 7.26 -14.27 -5.20
C LEU A 154 8.23 -13.89 -6.32
N ASN A 155 9.50 -14.29 -6.24
CA ASN A 155 10.56 -13.86 -7.14
C ASN A 155 10.79 -12.32 -7.11
N GLU A 156 10.72 -11.76 -5.90
CA GLU A 156 10.89 -10.35 -5.55
C GLU A 156 12.07 -10.17 -4.58
N GLU A 157 13.11 -11.02 -4.69
CA GLU A 157 14.25 -11.08 -3.75
C GLU A 157 14.99 -9.74 -3.61
N PHE A 158 15.21 -9.03 -4.71
CA PHE A 158 15.88 -7.73 -4.72
C PHE A 158 15.15 -6.73 -3.82
N ASP A 159 13.85 -6.52 -4.06
CA ASP A 159 13.00 -5.65 -3.24
C ASP A 159 13.03 -6.08 -1.78
N ALA A 160 12.83 -7.39 -1.53
CA ALA A 160 12.80 -7.93 -0.19
C ALA A 160 14.12 -7.72 0.56
N GLN A 161 15.26 -7.86 -0.11
CA GLN A 161 16.57 -7.59 0.47
C GLN A 161 16.73 -6.11 0.82
N GLN A 162 16.35 -5.20 -0.09
CA GLN A 162 16.40 -3.75 0.19
C GLN A 162 15.51 -3.37 1.37
N MET A 163 14.28 -3.90 1.44
CA MET A 163 13.36 -3.67 2.56
C MET A 163 13.92 -4.20 3.89
N ALA A 164 14.44 -5.42 3.88
CA ALA A 164 15.03 -6.05 5.07
C ALA A 164 16.25 -5.26 5.58
N ASP A 165 17.12 -4.83 4.67
CA ASP A 165 18.30 -4.02 5.02
C ASP A 165 17.89 -2.65 5.57
N GLU A 166 16.91 -1.97 4.96
CA GLU A 166 16.40 -0.70 5.47
C GLU A 166 15.83 -0.84 6.90
N LEU A 167 15.11 -1.94 7.18
CA LEU A 167 14.56 -2.20 8.51
C LEU A 167 15.65 -2.52 9.55
N LYS A 168 16.64 -3.36 9.17
CA LYS A 168 17.77 -3.74 10.04
C LYS A 168 18.70 -2.57 10.37
N CYS A 169 18.74 -1.54 9.53
CA CYS A 169 19.57 -0.36 9.75
C CYS A 169 18.93 0.68 10.70
N CYS A 170 17.66 0.50 11.06
CA CYS A 170 16.94 1.43 11.93
C CYS A 170 17.52 1.46 13.35
N LYS A 171 17.57 2.65 13.96
CA LYS A 171 18.11 2.88 15.30
C LYS A 171 17.00 3.30 16.26
N GLY A 172 16.46 2.31 16.96
CA GLY A 172 15.47 2.49 18.00
C GLY A 172 14.04 2.41 17.50
N ASP A 173 13.11 2.37 18.45
CA ASP A 173 11.74 1.93 18.22
C ASP A 173 10.96 2.84 17.27
N GLU A 174 11.15 4.16 17.39
CA GLU A 174 10.48 5.13 16.50
C GLU A 174 10.97 5.06 15.05
N GLU A 175 12.25 4.79 14.82
CA GLU A 175 12.78 4.63 13.46
C GLU A 175 12.27 3.32 12.83
N ILE A 176 12.23 2.23 13.61
CA ILE A 176 11.67 0.93 13.20
C ILE A 176 10.20 1.09 12.80
N LYS A 177 9.40 1.74 13.65
CA LYS A 177 7.99 2.01 13.41
C LYS A 177 7.75 2.78 12.11
N ARG A 178 8.44 3.92 11.95
CA ARG A 178 8.36 4.74 10.74
C ARG A 178 8.85 4.00 9.50
N CYS A 179 9.87 3.15 9.63
CA CYS A 179 10.38 2.33 8.54
C CYS A 179 9.34 1.29 8.11
N ALA A 180 8.76 0.52 9.03
CA ALA A 180 7.72 -0.46 8.72
C ALA A 180 6.55 0.14 7.93
N VAL A 181 6.10 1.33 8.34
CA VAL A 181 5.05 2.07 7.61
C VAL A 181 5.54 2.53 6.24
N ARG A 182 6.75 3.09 6.16
CA ARG A 182 7.33 3.52 4.88
C ARG A 182 7.46 2.34 3.90
N LEU A 183 7.88 1.17 4.37
CA LEU A 183 7.93 -0.06 3.57
C LEU A 183 6.52 -0.51 3.15
N TYR A 184 5.55 -0.49 4.07
CA TYR A 184 4.15 -0.73 3.73
C TYR A 184 3.64 0.25 2.68
N SER A 185 4.11 1.50 2.68
CA SER A 185 3.74 2.56 1.75
C SER A 185 4.51 2.55 0.43
N ALA A 186 5.50 1.68 0.23
CA ALA A 186 6.21 1.62 -1.05
C ALA A 186 5.36 0.93 -2.13
N GLU A 187 5.54 1.32 -3.39
CA GLU A 187 5.12 0.46 -4.50
C GLU A 187 6.06 -0.75 -4.58
N SER A 188 5.56 -1.86 -4.08
CA SER A 188 6.26 -3.14 -4.03
C SER A 188 5.27 -4.28 -3.84
N PHE A 189 5.77 -5.51 -3.81
CA PHE A 189 4.96 -6.70 -3.55
C PHE A 189 4.30 -6.71 -2.16
N LEU A 190 4.91 -6.05 -1.17
CA LEU A 190 4.56 -6.21 0.24
C LEU A 190 3.13 -5.77 0.56
N TYR A 191 2.70 -4.62 0.04
CA TYR A 191 1.34 -4.09 0.23
C TYR A 191 0.28 -5.07 -0.28
N LYS A 192 0.46 -5.56 -1.52
CA LYS A 192 -0.47 -6.47 -2.18
C LYS A 192 -0.55 -7.78 -1.42
N LEU A 193 0.61 -8.37 -1.15
CA LEU A 193 0.72 -9.63 -0.44
C LEU A 193 0.05 -9.55 0.94
N LEU A 194 0.35 -8.52 1.72
CA LEU A 194 -0.19 -8.37 3.07
C LEU A 194 -1.72 -8.22 3.05
N ASN A 195 -2.24 -7.32 2.23
CA ASN A 195 -3.69 -7.09 2.19
C ASN A 195 -4.46 -8.28 1.58
N GLN A 196 -3.89 -8.95 0.57
CA GLN A 196 -4.48 -10.19 0.05
C GLN A 196 -4.48 -11.31 1.10
N THR A 197 -3.39 -11.47 1.86
CA THR A 197 -3.30 -12.44 2.95
C THR A 197 -4.39 -12.19 4.00
N LEU A 198 -4.57 -10.92 4.39
CA LEU A 198 -5.56 -10.53 5.40
C LEU A 198 -7.00 -10.73 4.91
N ARG A 199 -7.33 -10.34 3.67
CA ARG A 199 -8.68 -10.56 3.08
C ARG A 199 -9.00 -12.05 2.95
N ASN A 200 -8.01 -12.83 2.53
CA ASN A 200 -8.17 -14.27 2.37
C ASN A 200 -8.08 -15.03 3.69
N GLU A 201 -7.73 -14.37 4.80
CA GLU A 201 -7.49 -14.98 6.11
C GLU A 201 -6.47 -16.13 6.00
N ASP A 202 -5.42 -15.94 5.20
CA ASP A 202 -4.38 -16.94 4.97
C ASP A 202 -3.45 -17.04 6.19
N MET A 203 -3.87 -17.88 7.14
CA MET A 203 -3.14 -18.14 8.38
C MET A 203 -1.81 -18.88 8.16
N SER A 204 -1.53 -19.41 6.96
CA SER A 204 -0.24 -20.05 6.67
C SER A 204 0.93 -19.05 6.69
N LYS A 205 0.62 -17.75 6.56
CA LYS A 205 1.58 -16.63 6.57
C LYS A 205 1.71 -15.94 7.93
N ILE A 206 1.17 -16.55 9.00
CA ILE A 206 1.22 -15.97 10.34
C ILE A 206 2.66 -15.67 10.79
N GLU A 207 3.60 -16.57 10.51
CA GLU A 207 5.00 -16.41 10.91
C GLU A 207 5.77 -15.40 10.04
N THR A 208 5.38 -15.22 8.78
CA THR A 208 6.09 -14.33 7.84
C THR A 208 5.52 -12.91 7.85
N LEU A 209 4.22 -12.74 8.03
CA LEU A 209 3.53 -11.45 7.93
C LEU A 209 2.90 -10.97 9.24
N GLY A 210 2.66 -11.85 10.21
CA GLY A 210 2.16 -11.51 11.54
C GLY A 210 3.03 -10.47 12.29
N PRO A 211 4.37 -10.59 12.31
CA PRO A 211 5.24 -9.58 12.91
C PRO A 211 5.06 -8.19 12.28
N LEU A 212 4.83 -8.12 10.97
CA LEU A 212 4.64 -6.86 10.25
C LEU A 212 3.29 -6.23 10.60
N CYS A 213 2.22 -7.03 10.67
CA CYS A 213 0.93 -6.56 11.18
C CYS A 213 1.07 -5.97 12.59
N HIS A 214 1.86 -6.61 13.45
CA HIS A 214 2.11 -6.11 14.79
C HIS A 214 2.83 -4.75 14.79
N LEU A 215 3.90 -4.59 14.01
CA LEU A 215 4.58 -3.28 13.90
C LEU A 215 3.68 -2.18 13.33
N LEU A 216 2.85 -2.49 12.33
CA LEU A 216 1.93 -1.51 11.75
C LEU A 216 0.85 -1.10 12.75
N ASN A 217 0.27 -2.05 13.50
CA ASN A 217 -0.68 -1.74 14.57
C ASN A 217 -0.03 -0.95 15.72
N ALA A 218 1.23 -1.22 16.06
CA ALA A 218 1.95 -0.48 17.09
C ALA A 218 2.16 1.01 16.75
N ASN A 219 2.18 1.39 15.46
CA ASN A 219 2.24 2.79 15.02
C ASN A 219 0.92 3.54 15.27
N MET A 220 -0.21 2.83 15.18
CA MET A 220 -1.53 3.45 15.24
C MET A 220 -1.82 4.06 16.61
N TYR A 221 -1.36 3.45 17.70
CA TYR A 221 -1.60 3.95 19.06
C TYR A 221 -0.88 5.27 19.41
N CYS A 222 -0.03 5.80 18.52
CA CYS A 222 0.76 7.01 18.78
C CYS A 222 0.15 8.30 18.22
N ASP A 223 -0.84 8.23 17.32
CA ASP A 223 -1.38 9.38 16.59
C ASP A 223 -2.89 9.55 16.81
N VAL A 224 -3.27 9.85 18.06
CA VAL A 224 -4.67 10.13 18.40
C VAL A 224 -4.98 11.56 17.99
N SER A 225 -5.67 11.71 16.86
CA SER A 225 -6.24 13.00 16.45
C SER A 225 -7.50 13.29 17.27
N ASP A 226 -7.48 14.37 18.05
CA ASP A 226 -8.64 14.90 18.79
C ASP A 226 -9.74 15.51 17.89
N LYS A 227 -9.73 15.21 16.59
CA LYS A 227 -10.68 15.80 15.63
C LYS A 227 -11.31 14.74 14.76
N GLU A 228 -12.62 14.86 14.61
CA GLU A 228 -13.38 14.18 13.57
C GLU A 228 -12.73 14.45 12.20
N GLN A 229 -12.48 13.40 11.45
CA GLN A 229 -11.84 13.47 10.15
C GLN A 229 -12.66 12.69 9.13
N ILE A 230 -12.75 13.20 7.91
CA ILE A 230 -13.31 12.46 6.78
C ILE A 230 -12.14 11.97 5.92
N VAL A 231 -12.16 10.68 5.59
CA VAL A 231 -11.22 10.09 4.63
C VAL A 231 -11.99 9.44 3.48
N TYR A 232 -11.28 9.23 2.38
CA TYR A 232 -11.86 8.77 1.13
C TYR A 232 -11.13 7.52 0.64
N ARG A 233 -11.86 6.63 -0.02
CA ARG A 233 -11.29 5.47 -0.70
C ARG A 233 -12.08 5.21 -1.97
N GLY A 234 -11.38 5.08 -3.09
CA GLY A 234 -12.00 4.61 -4.33
C GLY A 234 -12.08 3.09 -4.35
N ALA A 235 -12.98 2.56 -5.16
CA ALA A 235 -13.02 1.14 -5.46
C ALA A 235 -13.75 0.88 -6.77
N ASN A 236 -13.49 -0.28 -7.35
CA ASN A 236 -14.30 -0.82 -8.42
C ASN A 236 -15.13 -1.99 -7.90
N LEU A 237 -16.41 -1.74 -7.60
CA LEU A 237 -17.34 -2.74 -7.09
C LEU A 237 -18.10 -3.40 -8.24
N THR A 238 -18.30 -4.71 -8.16
CA THR A 238 -19.27 -5.39 -9.01
C THR A 238 -20.69 -5.11 -8.52
N ASP A 239 -21.70 -5.30 -9.37
CA ASP A 239 -23.10 -5.14 -8.95
C ASP A 239 -23.46 -6.02 -7.75
N GLY A 240 -22.92 -7.24 -7.68
CA GLY A 240 -23.13 -8.15 -6.55
C GLY A 240 -22.60 -7.58 -5.23
N ILE A 241 -21.37 -7.05 -5.23
CA ILE A 241 -20.77 -6.43 -4.03
C ILE A 241 -21.52 -5.15 -3.66
N LEU A 242 -21.95 -4.37 -4.65
CA LEU A 242 -22.75 -3.18 -4.39
C LEU A 242 -24.09 -3.52 -3.72
N GLU A 243 -24.76 -4.61 -4.14
CA GLU A 243 -25.96 -5.10 -3.46
C GLU A 243 -25.67 -5.57 -2.02
N GLU A 244 -24.51 -6.16 -1.75
CA GLU A 244 -24.10 -6.49 -0.37
C GLU A 244 -24.03 -5.22 0.50
N TYR A 245 -23.41 -4.14 0.01
CA TYR A 245 -23.38 -2.86 0.74
C TYR A 245 -24.77 -2.24 0.91
N LYS A 246 -25.66 -2.33 -0.09
CA LYS A 246 -27.04 -1.84 0.03
C LYS A 246 -27.82 -2.61 1.09
N ASN A 247 -27.62 -3.93 1.18
CA ASN A 247 -28.24 -4.78 2.20
C ASN A 247 -27.64 -4.55 3.60
N ALA A 248 -26.46 -3.94 3.68
CA ALA A 248 -25.77 -3.60 4.92
C ALA A 248 -26.02 -2.17 5.41
N ILE A 249 -26.92 -1.41 4.76
CA ILE A 249 -27.33 -0.10 5.27
C ILE A 249 -27.91 -0.27 6.69
N ASP A 250 -27.51 0.61 7.60
CA ASP A 250 -27.82 0.55 9.02
C ASP A 250 -27.27 -0.69 9.75
N THR A 251 -26.31 -1.42 9.16
CA THR A 251 -25.61 -2.53 9.81
C THR A 251 -24.11 -2.25 9.97
N ALA A 252 -23.49 -2.94 10.92
CA ALA A 252 -22.05 -2.91 11.08
C ALA A 252 -21.39 -3.92 10.13
N ILE A 253 -20.33 -3.47 9.47
CA ILE A 253 -19.50 -4.27 8.58
C ILE A 253 -18.04 -4.18 9.02
N GLN A 254 -17.22 -5.12 8.58
CA GLN A 254 -15.81 -5.16 8.93
C GLN A 254 -14.94 -5.28 7.68
N TRP A 255 -13.87 -4.49 7.59
CA TRP A 255 -12.80 -4.70 6.61
C TRP A 255 -11.63 -5.42 7.26
N LEU A 256 -11.29 -6.61 6.76
CA LEU A 256 -10.31 -7.49 7.40
C LEU A 256 -8.87 -7.01 7.23
N SER A 257 -8.54 -6.37 6.12
CA SER A 257 -7.19 -5.88 5.83
C SER A 257 -6.95 -4.47 6.36
N PHE A 258 -5.68 -4.08 6.42
CA PHE A 258 -5.34 -2.65 6.51
C PHE A 258 -5.99 -1.91 5.35
N THR A 259 -6.52 -0.72 5.63
CA THR A 259 -7.24 0.05 4.60
C THR A 259 -6.54 1.37 4.36
N SER A 260 -5.95 1.50 3.18
CA SER A 260 -5.44 2.78 2.67
C SER A 260 -6.61 3.68 2.26
N THR A 261 -6.65 4.87 2.85
CA THR A 261 -7.60 5.94 2.55
C THR A 261 -6.82 7.24 2.32
N SER A 262 -7.45 8.27 1.76
CA SER A 262 -6.83 9.59 1.56
C SER A 262 -7.61 10.67 2.27
N LYS A 263 -6.93 11.71 2.78
CA LYS A 263 -7.58 12.96 3.24
C LYS A 263 -8.09 13.80 2.07
N VAL A 264 -7.60 13.57 0.86
CA VAL A 264 -7.90 14.34 -0.34
C VAL A 264 -8.90 13.58 -1.20
N ARG A 265 -10.16 14.04 -1.23
CA ARG A 265 -11.24 13.41 -1.99
C ARG A 265 -10.84 13.09 -3.43
N GLN A 266 -10.23 14.05 -4.11
CA GLN A 266 -9.86 13.93 -5.53
C GLN A 266 -8.89 12.76 -5.80
N VAL A 267 -8.00 12.43 -4.85
CA VAL A 267 -7.07 11.29 -4.99
C VAL A 267 -7.86 9.99 -5.13
N SER A 268 -8.89 9.80 -4.30
CA SER A 268 -9.73 8.59 -4.32
C SER A 268 -10.85 8.63 -5.36
N GLU A 269 -11.36 9.81 -5.70
CA GLU A 269 -12.48 9.96 -6.64
C GLU A 269 -12.05 9.63 -8.09
N ASN A 270 -10.77 9.73 -8.42
CA ASN A 270 -10.24 9.32 -9.72
C ASN A 270 -10.23 7.79 -9.93
N CYS A 271 -10.63 7.01 -8.92
CA CYS A 271 -10.57 5.55 -8.92
C CYS A 271 -11.95 4.88 -9.10
N GLY A 272 -12.02 3.88 -9.98
CA GLY A 272 -13.12 2.91 -10.06
C GLY A 272 -14.51 3.50 -10.30
N ASN A 273 -15.56 2.75 -9.95
CA ASN A 273 -16.96 3.15 -10.08
C ASN A 273 -17.61 3.59 -8.75
N THR A 274 -16.86 3.53 -7.64
CA THR A 274 -17.36 3.78 -6.29
C THR A 274 -16.40 4.67 -5.50
N LEU A 275 -16.95 5.56 -4.69
CA LEU A 275 -16.23 6.36 -3.71
C LEU A 275 -16.81 6.11 -2.31
N PHE A 276 -15.99 5.57 -1.43
CA PHE A 276 -16.26 5.53 0.01
C PHE A 276 -15.94 6.88 0.65
N ILE A 277 -16.90 7.41 1.41
CA ILE A 277 -16.78 8.64 2.18
C ILE A 277 -16.91 8.25 3.64
N ILE A 278 -15.77 8.20 4.33
CA ILE A 278 -15.66 7.56 5.64
C ILE A 278 -15.46 8.65 6.69
N ARG A 279 -16.42 8.78 7.60
CA ARG A 279 -16.32 9.63 8.78
C ARG A 279 -15.64 8.86 9.91
N LEU A 280 -14.53 9.38 10.42
CA LEU A 280 -13.77 8.82 11.53
C LEU A 280 -13.96 9.73 12.75
N HIS A 281 -14.40 9.15 13.85
CA HIS A 281 -14.73 9.89 15.08
C HIS A 281 -13.53 10.04 16.01
N GLU A 282 -13.46 11.19 16.68
CA GLU A 282 -12.45 11.60 17.70
C GLU A 282 -12.18 10.58 18.83
N LYS A 283 -13.06 9.58 19.01
CA LYS A 283 -13.00 8.63 20.14
C LYS A 283 -13.04 7.16 19.72
N SER A 284 -12.72 6.80 18.48
CA SER A 284 -12.53 5.38 18.17
C SER A 284 -11.27 4.89 18.90
N LEU A 285 -11.39 3.84 19.73
CA LEU A 285 -10.19 3.22 20.35
C LEU A 285 -9.24 2.67 19.27
N GLN A 286 -9.78 2.38 18.08
CA GLN A 286 -9.01 2.06 16.90
C GLN A 286 -8.45 3.35 16.29
N SER A 287 -7.15 3.57 16.50
CA SER A 287 -6.45 4.75 16.01
C SER A 287 -6.11 4.60 14.53
N GLN A 288 -6.32 5.66 13.76
CA GLN A 288 -5.86 5.80 12.38
C GLN A 288 -4.41 6.28 12.38
N PHE A 289 -3.65 6.02 11.31
CA PHE A 289 -2.29 6.54 11.19
C PHE A 289 -2.13 7.39 9.92
N ASP A 290 -1.69 8.65 10.07
CA ASP A 290 -1.36 9.51 8.94
C ASP A 290 0.04 9.17 8.41
N LEU A 291 0.08 8.60 7.20
CA LEU A 291 1.34 8.18 6.58
C LEU A 291 2.05 9.31 5.84
N SER A 292 1.42 10.49 5.67
CA SER A 292 1.93 11.54 4.77
C SER A 292 3.36 11.96 5.07
N SER A 293 3.78 11.96 6.35
CA SER A 293 5.14 12.36 6.76
C SER A 293 6.23 11.29 6.55
N VAL A 294 5.85 10.05 6.23
CA VAL A 294 6.75 8.89 6.08
C VAL A 294 6.61 8.16 4.75
N SER A 295 5.50 8.39 4.05
CA SER A 295 5.16 7.69 2.81
C SER A 295 6.12 8.05 1.67
N TYR A 296 6.32 7.10 0.74
CA TYR A 296 6.94 7.38 -0.56
C TYR A 296 6.11 8.35 -1.43
N TYR A 297 4.84 8.56 -1.07
CA TYR A 297 3.86 9.35 -1.81
C TYR A 297 3.12 10.30 -0.86
N PRO A 298 3.79 11.33 -0.32
CA PRO A 298 3.22 12.23 0.68
C PRO A 298 1.99 13.00 0.17
N GLU A 299 1.94 13.30 -1.13
CA GLU A 299 0.84 14.02 -1.79
C GLU A 299 -0.50 13.26 -1.76
N GLU A 300 -0.47 11.93 -1.64
CA GLU A 300 -1.68 11.13 -1.51
C GLU A 300 -2.38 11.36 -0.16
N GLN A 301 -1.68 11.96 0.82
CA GLN A 301 -2.15 12.17 2.19
C GLN A 301 -2.82 10.91 2.76
N GLU A 302 -2.12 9.79 2.59
CA GLU A 302 -2.61 8.47 2.93
C GLU A 302 -2.84 8.36 4.45
N VAL A 303 -4.04 7.91 4.82
CA VAL A 303 -4.41 7.54 6.18
C VAL A 303 -4.70 6.05 6.20
N LEU A 304 -3.95 5.34 7.03
CA LEU A 304 -4.07 3.90 7.19
C LEU A 304 -5.05 3.58 8.32
N LEU A 305 -6.07 2.81 8.01
CA LEU A 305 -6.99 2.24 9.01
C LEU A 305 -6.50 0.82 9.39
N PRO A 306 -6.64 0.42 10.68
CA PRO A 306 -6.19 -0.88 11.14
C PRO A 306 -6.90 -2.04 10.46
N ILE A 307 -6.33 -3.23 10.64
CA ILE A 307 -7.01 -4.49 10.32
C ILE A 307 -8.31 -4.62 11.09
N SER A 308 -9.27 -5.35 10.50
CA SER A 308 -10.55 -5.66 11.14
C SER A 308 -11.31 -4.40 11.61
N TYR A 309 -11.18 -3.29 10.87
CA TYR A 309 -11.85 -2.03 11.20
C TYR A 309 -13.35 -2.15 10.95
N ASN A 310 -14.14 -1.71 11.92
CA ASN A 310 -15.60 -1.79 11.85
C ASN A 310 -16.19 -0.47 11.37
N PHE A 311 -17.14 -0.58 10.45
CA PHE A 311 -17.86 0.55 9.88
C PHE A 311 -19.35 0.34 9.94
N HIS A 312 -20.10 1.42 10.07
CA HIS A 312 -21.53 1.45 9.82
C HIS A 312 -21.77 2.00 8.41
N VAL A 313 -22.61 1.34 7.60
CA VAL A 313 -23.00 1.87 6.29
C VAL A 313 -24.19 2.80 6.48
N ASP A 314 -23.96 4.11 6.37
CA ASP A 314 -24.98 5.12 6.67
C ASP A 314 -25.98 5.28 5.51
N LYS A 315 -25.47 5.33 4.28
CA LYS A 315 -26.28 5.47 3.06
C LYS A 315 -25.45 5.21 1.81
N ILE A 316 -26.16 4.95 0.71
CA ILE A 316 -25.58 4.81 -0.63
C ILE A 316 -26.33 5.72 -1.59
N GLU A 317 -25.61 6.52 -2.36
CA GLU A 317 -26.15 7.40 -3.40
C GLU A 317 -25.52 7.06 -4.75
N HIS A 318 -26.24 7.32 -5.84
CA HIS A 318 -25.67 7.29 -7.18
C HIS A 318 -25.56 8.72 -7.70
N ASP A 319 -24.33 9.20 -7.86
CA ASP A 319 -24.09 10.54 -8.40
C ASP A 319 -24.24 10.52 -9.93
N SER A 320 -25.32 11.11 -10.41
CA SER A 320 -25.60 11.23 -11.85
C SER A 320 -24.53 12.01 -12.64
N THR A 321 -23.73 12.84 -11.98
CA THR A 321 -22.70 13.66 -12.63
C THR A 321 -21.45 12.85 -12.92
N SER A 322 -20.93 12.15 -11.92
CA SER A 322 -19.73 11.31 -12.06
C SER A 322 -20.04 9.89 -12.53
N GLY A 323 -21.31 9.44 -12.44
CA GLY A 323 -21.71 8.06 -12.69
C GLY A 323 -21.24 7.08 -11.61
N LYS A 324 -20.80 7.58 -10.45
CA LYS A 324 -20.26 6.77 -9.36
C LYS A 324 -21.29 6.50 -8.27
N TYR A 325 -21.11 5.39 -7.57
CA TYR A 325 -21.77 5.16 -6.29
C TYR A 325 -20.97 5.83 -5.17
N LEU A 326 -21.67 6.60 -4.33
CA LEU A 326 -21.13 7.22 -3.12
C LEU A 326 -21.61 6.41 -1.92
N ILE A 327 -20.70 5.72 -1.25
CA ILE A 327 -21.00 4.92 -0.06
C ILE A 327 -20.52 5.69 1.16
N TYR A 328 -21.45 6.15 1.97
CA TYR A 328 -21.17 6.91 3.18
C TYR A 328 -21.08 5.95 4.36
N MET A 329 -19.99 6.02 5.09
CA MET A 329 -19.71 5.13 6.19
C MET A 329 -19.20 5.90 7.40
N THR A 330 -19.49 5.37 8.58
CA THR A 330 -18.97 5.90 9.84
C THR A 330 -18.14 4.84 10.53
N GLY A 331 -16.90 5.16 10.89
CA GLY A 331 -16.05 4.30 11.70
C GLY A 331 -16.61 4.15 13.10
N ASN A 332 -16.78 2.92 13.58
CA ASN A 332 -17.51 2.67 14.82
C ASN A 332 -16.79 3.31 16.04
N ARG A 333 -17.56 4.11 16.80
CA ARG A 333 -17.39 4.17 18.26
C ARG A 333 -17.89 2.84 18.78
N GLU A 334 -17.04 2.09 19.44
CA GLU A 334 -17.35 0.81 20.06
C GLU A 334 -18.79 0.67 20.56
N THR A 335 -19.45 -0.39 20.14
CA THR A 335 -20.43 -1.06 21.00
C THR A 335 -19.68 -2.14 21.76
N TYR A 336 -19.12 -1.78 22.91
CA TYR A 336 -18.92 -2.74 24.00
C TYR A 336 -20.22 -2.92 24.77
#